data_AF-A0A653X266-F1
#
_entry.id   AF-A0A653X266-F1
#
_cell.length_a   1.000
_cell.length_b   1.000
_cell.length_c   1.000
_cell.angle_alpha   90.00
_cell.angle_beta   90.00
_cell.angle_gamma   90.00
#
_symmetry.space_group_name_H-M   'P 1'
#
loop_
_entity.id
_entity.type
_entity.pdbx_description
1 polymer ?
#
loop_
_entity_poly.entity_id
_entity_poly.type
_entity_poly.pdbx_seq_one_letter_code
_entity_poly.pdbx_strand_id
1 'polypeptide(L)'
;MDNRDVFVRLKERVERQIEQREAELIPFHEYVHSLETAGYDSTAARYVLGCMEHELAAWAEVYEGMNSFDPVVPVRARAQRVRT
;
A
#
# COMPACT_ATOMS: atom_id res chain seq x y z
N MET A 1 -1.66 1.11 25.25
CA MET A 1 -1.86 1.22 23.80
C MET A 1 -2.50 -0.08 23.37
N ASP A 2 -3.74 -0.04 22.88
CA ASP A 2 -4.51 -1.24 22.56
C ASP A 2 -4.06 -1.83 21.21
N ASN A 3 -4.18 -3.13 21.02
CA ASN A 3 -3.84 -3.81 19.77
C ASN A 3 -4.69 -3.27 18.60
N ARG A 4 -5.92 -2.82 18.90
CA ARG A 4 -6.78 -2.14 17.94
C ARG A 4 -6.17 -0.83 17.43
N ASP A 5 -5.60 -0.01 18.31
CA ASP A 5 -4.94 1.26 17.94
C ASP A 5 -3.68 1.04 17.09
N VAL A 6 -3.01 -0.09 17.29
CA VAL A 6 -1.84 -0.49 16.49
C VAL A 6 -2.28 -0.92 15.09
N PHE A 7 -3.34 -1.72 14.99
CA PHE A 7 -3.88 -2.16 13.71
C PHE A 7 -4.43 -0.99 12.88
N VAL A 8 -5.17 -0.06 13.50
CA VAL A 8 -5.69 1.14 12.80
C VAL A 8 -4.55 1.97 12.22
N ARG A 9 -3.50 2.25 13.00
CA ARG A 9 -2.33 3.01 12.51
C ARG A 9 -1.54 2.27 11.43
N LEU A 10 -1.49 0.94 11.49
CA LEU A 10 -0.90 0.15 10.41
C LEU A 10 -1.72 0.31 9.13
N LYS A 11 -3.05 0.25 9.22
CA LYS A 11 -3.95 0.42 8.08
C LYS A 11 -3.81 1.80 7.45
N GLU A 12 -3.87 2.86 8.25
CA GLU A 12 -3.65 4.24 7.78
C GLU A 12 -2.28 4.41 7.10
N ARG A 13 -1.25 3.72 7.60
CA ARG A 13 0.08 3.76 6.96
C ARG A 13 0.08 3.08 5.60
N VAL A 14 -0.60 1.94 5.46
CA VAL A 14 -0.72 1.23 4.18
C VAL A 14 -1.53 2.07 3.18
N GLU A 15 -2.65 2.65 3.60
CA GLU A 15 -3.45 3.57 2.76
C GLU A 15 -2.59 4.71 2.22
N ARG A 16 -1.83 5.39 3.08
CA ARG A 16 -0.93 6.47 2.65
C ARG A 16 0.17 6.02 1.68
N GLN A 17 0.67 4.79 1.80
CA GLN A 17 1.65 4.25 0.85
C GLN A 17 1.01 4.05 -0.53
N ILE A 18 -0.21 3.51 -0.58
CA ILE A 18 -0.96 3.37 -1.84
C ILE A 18 -1.20 4.73 -2.48
N GLU A 19 -1.74 5.69 -1.73
CA GLU A 19 -2.01 7.05 -2.22
C GLU A 19 -0.74 7.73 -2.77
N GLN A 20 0.39 7.58 -2.08
CA GLN A 20 1.67 8.12 -2.55
C GLN A 20 2.11 7.47 -3.87
N ARG A 21 2.00 6.15 -3.98
CA ARG A 21 2.37 5.42 -5.21
C ARG A 21 1.48 5.78 -6.39
N GLU A 22 0.17 5.91 -6.18
CA GLU A 22 -0.76 6.38 -7.22
C GLU A 22 -0.41 7.80 -7.69
N ALA A 23 -0.07 8.70 -6.76
CA ALA A 23 0.34 10.06 -7.09
C ALA A 23 1.66 10.12 -7.87
N GLU A 24 2.58 9.19 -7.64
CA GLU A 24 3.83 9.05 -8.40
C GLU A 24 3.61 8.41 -9.78
N LEU A 25 2.60 7.54 -9.92
CA LEU A 25 2.34 6.77 -11.14
C LEU A 25 1.81 7.64 -12.29
N ILE A 26 0.86 8.54 -12.00
CA ILE A 26 0.23 9.43 -12.99
C ILE A 26 1.27 10.25 -13.79
N PRO A 27 2.16 11.04 -13.15
CA PRO A 27 3.15 11.82 -13.90
C PRO A 27 4.16 10.92 -14.64
N PHE A 28 4.39 9.68 -14.17
CA PHE A 28 5.28 8.75 -14.85
C PHE A 28 4.65 8.15 -16.12
N HIS A 29 3.34 7.88 -16.11
CA HIS A 29 2.60 7.55 -17.34
C HIS A 29 2.72 8.66 -18.39
N GLU A 30 2.51 9.92 -17.98
CA GLU A 30 2.63 11.07 -18.87
C GLU A 30 4.05 11.20 -19.44
N TYR A 31 5.07 10.95 -18.61
CA TYR A 31 6.47 10.93 -19.05
C TYR A 31 6.72 9.85 -20.12
N VAL A 32 6.30 8.60 -19.89
CA VAL A 32 6.46 7.52 -20.88
C VAL A 32 5.75 7.88 -22.18
N HIS A 33 4.51 8.37 -22.09
CA HIS A 33 3.75 8.78 -23.27
C HIS A 33 4.42 9.93 -24.04
N SER A 34 5.04 10.88 -23.33
CA SER A 34 5.79 11.97 -23.95
C SER A 34 7.00 11.48 -24.75
N LEU A 35 7.72 10.46 -24.25
CA LEU A 35 8.84 9.84 -24.95
C LEU A 35 8.38 9.16 -26.24
N GLU A 36 7.29 8.39 -26.16
CA GLU A 36 6.71 7.68 -27.31
C GLU A 36 6.23 8.65 -28.39
N THR A 37 5.55 9.73 -27.98
CA THR A 37 5.05 10.76 -28.91
C THR A 37 6.18 11.51 -29.60
N ALA A 38 7.30 11.71 -28.91
CA ALA A 38 8.50 12.33 -29.47
C ALA A 38 9.38 11.36 -30.27
N GLY A 39 9.02 10.07 -30.36
CA GLY A 39 9.76 9.05 -31.11
C GLY A 39 11.05 8.57 -30.44
N TYR A 40 11.20 8.79 -29.13
CA TYR A 40 12.31 8.24 -28.35
C TYR A 40 12.05 6.76 -27.99
N ASP A 41 13.13 6.00 -27.76
CA ASP A 41 13.02 4.65 -27.20
C ASP A 41 12.51 4.71 -25.76
N SER A 42 11.29 4.22 -25.56
CA SER A 42 10.60 4.18 -24.26
C SER A 42 10.76 2.85 -23.52
N THR A 43 11.52 1.88 -24.05
CA THR A 43 11.55 0.49 -23.55
C THR A 43 11.90 0.41 -22.06
N ALA A 44 12.95 1.10 -21.64
CA ALA A 44 13.37 1.12 -20.24
C ALA A 44 12.33 1.83 -19.33
N ALA A 45 11.76 2.93 -19.81
CA ALA A 45 10.76 3.69 -19.05
C ALA A 45 9.46 2.88 -18.88
N ARG A 46 9.02 2.17 -19.91
CA ARG A 46 7.90 1.22 -19.84
C ARG A 46 8.13 0.08 -18.85
N TYR A 47 9.35 -0.46 -18.82
CA TYR A 47 9.68 -1.50 -17.85
C TYR A 47 9.54 -0.98 -16.41
N VAL A 48 10.08 0.21 -16.13
CA VAL A 48 9.95 0.86 -14.82
C VAL A 48 8.48 1.13 -14.48
N LEU A 49 7.69 1.62 -15.43
CA LEU A 49 6.25 1.84 -15.24
C LEU A 49 5.54 0.54 -14.84
N GLY A 50 5.82 -0.56 -15.53
CA GLY A 50 5.28 -1.88 -15.17
C GLY A 50 5.71 -2.36 -13.77
N CYS A 51 6.93 -2.05 -13.34
CA CYS A 51 7.36 -2.34 -11.97
C CYS A 51 6.58 -1.52 -10.93
N MET A 52 6.32 -0.24 -11.20
CA MET A 52 5.53 0.63 -10.32
C MET A 52 4.08 0.16 -10.22
N GLU A 53 3.46 -0.21 -11.35
CA GLU A 53 2.12 -0.80 -11.41
C GLU A 53 2.04 -2.10 -10.60
N HIS A 54 3.05 -2.96 -10.72
CA HIS A 54 3.13 -4.22 -9.96
C HIS A 54 3.30 -3.97 -8.45
N GLU A 55 4.12 -3.00 -8.05
CA GLU A 55 4.28 -2.62 -6.64
C GLU A 55 2.95 -2.09 -6.07
N LEU A 56 2.23 -1.25 -6.83
CA LEU A 56 0.92 -0.73 -6.43
C LEU A 56 -0.10 -1.86 -6.26
N ALA A 57 -0.14 -2.83 -7.18
CA ALA A 57 -1.01 -3.99 -7.08
C ALA A 57 -0.70 -4.83 -5.82
N ALA A 58 0.57 -5.06 -5.52
CA ALA A 58 0.98 -5.78 -4.31
C ALA A 58 0.53 -5.05 -3.02
N TRP A 59 0.60 -3.72 -2.99
CA TRP A 59 0.08 -2.94 -1.87
C TRP A 59 -1.45 -3.00 -1.76
N ALA A 60 -2.16 -2.98 -2.88
CA ALA A 60 -3.61 -3.14 -2.91
C ALA A 60 -4.02 -4.52 -2.35
N GLU A 61 -3.31 -5.60 -2.69
CA GLU A 61 -3.55 -6.94 -2.12
C GLU A 61 -3.34 -6.97 -0.60
N VAL A 62 -2.31 -6.30 -0.09
CA VAL A 62 -2.09 -6.18 1.37
C VAL A 62 -3.24 -5.43 2.03
N TYR A 63 -3.69 -4.32 1.43
CA TYR A 63 -4.80 -3.53 1.94
C TYR A 63 -6.14 -4.29 1.92
N GLU A 64 -6.44 -4.99 0.83
CA GLU A 64 -7.58 -5.90 0.74
C GLU A 64 -7.49 -7.02 1.78
N GLY A 65 -6.32 -7.62 1.94
CA GLY A 65 -6.04 -8.60 3.00
C GLY A 65 -6.39 -8.04 4.38
N MET A 66 -5.89 -6.84 4.71
CA MET A 66 -6.20 -6.17 5.97
C MET A 66 -7.70 -5.86 6.16
N ASN A 67 -8.43 -5.57 5.09
CA ASN A 67 -9.87 -5.32 5.13
C ASN A 67 -10.72 -6.60 5.17
N SER A 68 -10.22 -7.71 4.61
CA SER A 68 -10.86 -9.03 4.68
C SER A 68 -10.84 -9.58 6.11
N PHE A 69 -9.85 -9.16 6.91
CA PHE A 69 -9.86 -9.27 8.36
C PHE A 69 -10.63 -8.09 8.98
N ASP A 70 -11.94 -7.96 8.71
CA ASP A 70 -12.79 -7.11 9.54
C ASP A 70 -12.82 -7.74 10.94
N PRO A 71 -12.10 -7.19 11.93
CA PRO A 71 -11.75 -8.00 13.06
C PRO A 71 -12.82 -7.78 14.13
N VAL A 72 -13.58 -8.84 14.41
CA VAL A 72 -13.89 -9.17 15.80
C VAL A 72 -12.53 -9.44 16.47
N VAL A 73 -11.73 -8.40 16.76
CA VAL A 73 -10.52 -8.55 17.57
C VAL A 73 -11.04 -8.98 18.94
N PRO A 74 -10.93 -10.25 19.35
CA PRO A 74 -11.19 -10.57 20.73
C PRO A 74 -10.00 -9.98 21.46
N VAL A 75 -10.22 -8.85 22.15
CA VAL A 75 -9.27 -8.31 23.12
C VAL A 75 -8.97 -9.48 24.05
N ARG A 76 -7.83 -10.15 23.87
CA ARG A 76 -7.32 -11.09 24.86
C ARG A 76 -6.98 -10.23 26.05
N ALA A 77 -7.97 -10.09 26.94
CA ALA A 77 -7.82 -9.51 28.25
C ALA A 77 -6.56 -10.11 28.86
N ARG A 78 -5.55 -9.26 29.02
CA ARG A 78 -4.25 -9.61 29.55
C ARG A 78 -4.47 -10.38 30.84
N ALA A 79 -4.09 -11.66 30.84
CA ALA A 79 -4.23 -12.54 31.99
C ALA A 79 -3.66 -11.87 33.25
N GLN A 80 -4.44 -11.97 34.33
CA GLN A 80 -4.18 -11.48 35.67
C GLN A 80 -2.74 -11.76 36.13
N ARG A 81 -2.12 -10.78 36.81
CA ARG A 81 -1.30 -11.09 37.98
C ARG A 81 -2.09 -10.67 39.21
N VAL A 82 -2.77 -11.66 39.80
CA VAL A 82 -3.10 -11.64 41.21
C VAL A 82 -1.77 -11.57 41.97
N ARG A 83 -1.59 -10.55 42.80
CA ARG A 83 -0.65 -10.61 43.92
C ARG A 83 -1.44 -10.30 45.18
N THR A 84 -1.53 -11.35 45.99
CA THR A 84 -1.81 -11.40 47.43
C THR A 84 -1.25 -10.24 48.20
#